data_AF-A0A136Q8D1-F1
#
_entry.id   AF-A0A136Q8D1-F1
#
_cell.length_a   1.000
_cell.length_b   1.000
_cell.length_c   1.000
_cell.angle_alpha   90.00
_cell.angle_beta   90.00
_cell.angle_gamma   90.00
#
_symmetry.space_group_name_H-M   'P 1'
#
loop_
_entity.id
_entity.type
_entity.pdbx_description
1 polymer ?
#
loop_
_entity_poly.entity_id
_entity_poly.type
_entity_poly.pdbx_seq_one_letter_code
_entity_poly.pdbx_strand_id
1 'polypeptide(L)'
;MSNTNYDPRQNEEMKKRCPIADSELCEWLGKNGCYQCYISSLKSDNKKEEALEHWKVTLSYLPDNIDDLHLSDECQFCKDEKPEKAEYYATFEMAHPEPYAEKGMILGLGKKVRTPIGSLLSIQASIGKECKKAFKMSDVLQLGTFLGFLVAAFVLLMIPQIGQAMANWMALMPYIFIALMLLAGYFLGKNLAAAHLKKIKQHVKVDLAEIPQIKQMLNRGWFFFQTGSDGMPKVFFHKTKTYNCLKPQRECGDGEEDDMLDNINI
;
A
#
# COMPACT_ATOMS: atom_id res chain seq x y z
N MET A 1 21.77 7.84 -8.04
CA MET A 1 22.44 9.05 -8.56
C MET A 1 21.39 10.15 -8.65
N SER A 2 21.23 10.93 -7.58
CA SER A 2 20.31 12.06 -7.53
C SER A 2 21.02 13.28 -8.12
N ASN A 3 20.63 13.68 -9.33
CA ASN A 3 21.02 14.97 -9.90
C ASN A 3 19.98 16.02 -9.46
N THR A 4 20.08 16.48 -8.22
CA THR A 4 19.30 17.63 -7.74
C THR A 4 20.02 18.92 -8.10
N ASN A 5 19.72 19.44 -9.29
CA ASN A 5 20.05 20.81 -9.68
C ASN A 5 19.08 21.76 -8.95
N TYR A 6 19.18 21.83 -7.63
CA TYR A 6 18.37 22.72 -6.80
C TYR A 6 18.88 24.15 -6.97
N ASP A 7 18.12 24.98 -7.67
CA ASP A 7 18.35 26.42 -7.76
C ASP A 7 17.38 27.17 -6.84
N PRO A 8 17.85 27.75 -5.72
CA PRO A 8 17.01 28.50 -4.78
C PRO A 8 16.28 29.67 -5.44
N ARG A 9 16.89 30.34 -6.43
CA ARG A 9 16.30 31.49 -7.11
C ARG A 9 15.14 31.08 -7.99
N GLN A 10 15.31 30.00 -8.75
CA GLN A 10 14.24 29.43 -9.57
C GLN A 10 13.06 28.97 -8.71
N ASN A 11 13.36 28.38 -7.54
CA ASN A 11 12.34 27.95 -6.58
C ASN A 11 11.51 29.13 -6.04
N GLU A 12 12.15 30.23 -5.65
CA GLU A 12 11.45 31.45 -5.22
C GLU A 12 10.62 32.09 -6.34
N GLU A 13 11.12 32.12 -7.58
CA GLU A 13 10.36 32.64 -8.71
C GLU A 13 9.10 31.80 -9.01
N MET A 14 9.22 30.47 -8.96
CA MET A 14 8.08 29.57 -9.12
C MET A 14 7.07 29.74 -7.99
N LYS A 15 7.54 29.92 -6.74
CA LYS A 15 6.67 30.23 -5.60
C LYS A 15 5.89 31.51 -5.84
N LYS A 16 6.55 32.61 -6.23
CA LYS A 16 5.90 33.92 -6.48
C LYS A 16 4.84 33.88 -7.59
N ARG A 17 4.96 32.98 -8.55
CA ARG A 17 4.02 32.83 -9.68
C ARG A 17 2.92 31.79 -9.41
N CYS A 18 2.93 31.12 -8.27
CA CYS A 18 1.95 30.07 -7.97
C CYS A 18 0.76 30.68 -7.20
N PRO A 19 -0.48 30.54 -7.69
CA PRO A 19 -1.66 31.11 -7.02
C PRO A 19 -1.96 30.48 -5.65
N ILE A 20 -1.38 29.31 -5.36
CA ILE A 20 -1.61 28.57 -4.12
C ILE A 20 -0.36 28.48 -3.22
N ALA A 21 0.66 29.32 -3.48
CA ALA A 21 1.99 29.25 -2.88
C ALA A 21 2.03 29.27 -1.35
N ASP A 22 0.99 29.81 -0.70
CA ASP A 22 0.86 29.96 0.74
C ASP A 22 -0.42 29.27 1.27
N SER A 23 -0.96 28.31 0.52
CA SER A 23 -2.07 27.47 0.96
C SER A 23 -1.61 26.30 1.83
N GLU A 24 -2.52 25.77 2.64
CA GLU A 24 -2.27 24.56 3.45
C GLU A 24 -1.85 23.35 2.58
N LEU A 25 -2.32 23.26 1.33
CA LEU A 25 -1.87 22.24 0.39
C LEU A 25 -0.39 22.41 0.03
N CYS A 26 0.06 23.65 -0.18
CA CYS A 26 1.46 23.93 -0.49
C CYS A 26 2.38 23.59 0.68
N GLU A 27 1.96 23.89 1.91
CA GLU A 27 2.66 23.50 3.13
C GLU A 27 2.71 21.97 3.26
N TRP A 28 1.59 21.29 3.04
CA TRP A 28 1.51 19.82 3.07
C TRP A 28 2.39 19.14 2.01
N LEU A 29 2.44 19.70 0.79
CA LEU A 29 3.33 19.26 -0.29
C LEU A 29 4.80 19.69 -0.11
N GLY A 30 5.05 20.66 0.78
CA GLY A 30 6.23 21.53 0.82
C GLY A 30 7.55 20.87 1.21
N LYS A 31 7.65 19.54 1.21
CA LYS A 31 8.82 18.83 1.71
C LYS A 31 10.05 18.89 0.79
N ASN A 32 9.89 19.13 -0.52
CA ASN A 32 11.00 19.06 -1.49
C ASN A 32 11.14 20.29 -2.42
N GLY A 33 10.45 21.39 -2.14
CA GLY A 33 10.48 22.62 -2.96
C GLY A 33 9.56 22.62 -4.19
N CYS A 34 9.27 23.81 -4.72
CA CYS A 34 8.31 24.04 -5.82
C CYS A 34 8.72 23.38 -7.14
N TYR A 35 10.01 23.15 -7.36
CA TYR A 35 10.51 22.47 -8.57
C TYR A 35 10.02 21.01 -8.68
N GLN A 36 9.87 20.33 -7.54
CA GLN A 36 9.40 18.94 -7.47
C GLN A 36 7.90 18.84 -7.21
N CYS A 37 7.21 19.97 -7.07
CA CYS A 37 5.77 20.01 -6.81
C CYS A 37 4.98 19.67 -8.08
N TYR A 38 4.17 18.62 -8.06
CA TYR A 38 3.30 18.27 -9.19
C TYR A 38 2.38 19.42 -9.61
N ILE A 39 1.91 20.25 -8.67
CA ILE A 39 1.04 21.39 -8.96
C ILE A 39 1.75 22.45 -9.83
N SER A 40 3.07 22.60 -9.70
CA SER A 40 3.83 23.53 -10.54
C SER A 40 3.88 23.08 -12.01
N SER A 41 3.71 21.78 -12.28
CA SER A 41 3.63 21.24 -13.64
C SER A 41 2.29 21.53 -14.34
N LEU A 42 1.25 21.96 -13.60
CA LEU A 42 -0.05 22.30 -14.17
C LEU A 42 0.03 23.64 -14.92
N LYS A 43 -0.33 23.61 -16.21
CA LYS A 43 -0.13 24.74 -17.14
C LYS A 43 -0.97 25.99 -16.86
N SER A 44 -2.09 25.88 -16.15
CA SER A 44 -3.05 26.96 -15.96
C SER A 44 -3.35 27.19 -14.49
N ASP A 45 -3.44 28.44 -14.07
CA ASP A 45 -3.70 28.81 -12.68
C ASP A 45 -5.05 28.27 -12.17
N ASN A 46 -6.10 28.29 -13.01
CA ASN A 46 -7.39 27.67 -12.69
C ASN A 46 -7.26 26.19 -12.30
N LYS A 47 -6.34 25.43 -12.91
CA LYS A 47 -6.13 24.01 -12.56
C LYS A 47 -5.38 23.83 -11.24
N LYS A 48 -4.53 24.80 -10.88
CA LYS A 48 -3.83 24.80 -9.60
C LYS A 48 -4.80 25.12 -8.47
N GLU A 49 -5.71 26.07 -8.68
CA GLU A 49 -6.81 26.37 -7.76
C GLU A 49 -7.80 25.20 -7.66
N GLU A 50 -8.18 24.57 -8.78
CA GLU A 50 -9.01 23.36 -8.79
C GLU A 50 -8.36 22.22 -7.98
N ALA A 51 -7.04 22.03 -8.10
CA ALA A 51 -6.32 21.04 -7.31
C ALA A 51 -6.35 21.34 -5.80
N LEU A 52 -6.28 22.61 -5.40
CA LEU A 52 -6.45 23.03 -4.01
C LEU A 52 -7.87 22.72 -3.50
N GLU A 53 -8.90 23.04 -4.28
CA GLU A 53 -10.29 22.74 -3.91
C GLU A 53 -10.55 21.23 -3.82
N HIS A 54 -10.04 20.46 -4.79
CA HIS A 54 -10.11 19.00 -4.79
C HIS A 54 -9.42 18.38 -3.57
N TRP A 55 -8.28 18.93 -3.18
CA TRP A 55 -7.59 18.51 -1.96
C TRP A 55 -8.40 18.82 -0.70
N LYS A 56 -8.98 20.03 -0.57
CA LYS A 56 -9.87 20.36 0.55
C LYS A 56 -11.07 19.43 0.64
N VAL A 57 -11.71 19.13 -0.50
CA VAL A 57 -12.82 18.17 -0.57
C VAL A 57 -12.35 16.79 -0.10
N THR A 58 -11.20 16.31 -0.57
CA THR A 58 -10.60 15.04 -0.12
C THR A 58 -10.43 15.01 1.40
N LEU A 59 -9.84 16.06 1.98
CA LEU A 59 -9.62 16.15 3.43
C LEU A 59 -10.91 16.17 4.24
N SER A 60 -11.98 16.78 3.70
CA SER A 60 -13.29 16.83 4.36
C SER A 60 -13.91 15.45 4.57
N TYR A 61 -13.58 14.48 3.70
CA TYR A 61 -14.03 13.09 3.83
C TYR A 61 -13.17 12.25 4.78
N LEU A 62 -12.02 12.75 5.23
CA LEU A 62 -11.18 12.04 6.20
C LEU A 62 -11.72 12.22 7.63
N PRO A 63 -11.68 11.19 8.48
CA PRO A 63 -11.88 11.33 9.93
C PRO A 63 -10.93 12.36 10.53
N ASP A 64 -11.33 13.05 11.59
CA ASP A 64 -10.47 14.06 12.24
C ASP A 64 -9.32 13.43 13.02
N ASN A 65 -9.50 12.18 13.44
CA ASN A 65 -8.52 11.40 14.19
C ASN A 65 -7.75 10.41 13.30
N ILE A 66 -7.70 10.65 11.98
CA ILE A 66 -7.06 9.73 11.03
C ILE A 66 -5.57 9.53 11.33
N ASP A 67 -4.89 10.59 11.76
CA ASP A 67 -3.45 10.57 12.05
C ASP A 67 -3.09 9.70 13.25
N ASP A 68 -4.04 9.37 14.13
CA ASP A 68 -3.81 8.46 15.25
C ASP A 68 -3.37 7.06 14.76
N LEU A 69 -3.69 6.70 13.50
CA LEU A 69 -3.27 5.44 12.89
C LEU A 69 -1.74 5.29 12.87
N HIS A 70 -0.99 6.32 12.51
CA HIS A 70 0.47 6.27 12.33
C HIS A 70 1.25 7.12 13.35
N LEU A 71 0.58 7.97 14.12
CA LEU A 71 1.20 8.71 15.22
C LEU A 71 1.31 7.89 16.51
N SER A 72 0.48 6.86 16.67
CA SER A 72 0.56 5.99 17.85
C SER A 72 1.88 5.22 17.92
N ASP A 73 2.49 5.19 19.11
CA ASP A 73 3.61 4.33 19.47
C ASP A 73 3.18 2.86 19.68
N GLU A 74 1.89 2.57 19.59
CA GLU A 74 1.30 1.25 19.78
C GLU A 74 0.78 0.65 18.46
N CYS A 75 0.89 -0.66 18.34
CA CYS A 75 0.38 -1.42 17.20
C CYS A 75 -1.15 -1.33 17.09
N GLN A 76 -1.65 -0.82 15.96
CA GLN A 76 -3.09 -0.67 15.69
C GLN A 76 -3.80 -2.00 15.40
N PHE A 77 -3.01 -3.04 15.11
CA PHE A 77 -3.48 -4.34 14.63
C PHE A 77 -3.70 -5.37 15.74
N CYS A 78 -3.24 -5.10 16.97
CA CYS A 78 -3.48 -6.00 18.10
C CYS A 78 -4.98 -6.02 18.47
N LYS A 79 -5.50 -7.20 18.82
CA LYS A 79 -6.80 -7.37 19.48
C LYS A 79 -6.68 -7.45 21.00
N ASP A 80 -5.49 -7.78 21.50
CA ASP A 80 -5.22 -7.95 22.92
C ASP A 80 -5.27 -6.60 23.66
N GLU A 81 -5.57 -6.64 24.96
CA GLU A 81 -5.70 -5.45 25.82
C GLU A 81 -4.41 -4.64 25.98
N LYS A 82 -3.26 -5.26 25.70
CA LYS A 82 -1.94 -4.62 25.75
C LYS A 82 -1.28 -4.72 24.37
N PRO A 83 -1.43 -3.70 23.51
CA PRO A 83 -0.80 -3.69 22.20
C PRO A 83 0.73 -3.64 22.33
N GLU A 84 1.42 -4.29 21.39
CA GLU A 84 2.88 -4.19 21.30
C GLU A 84 3.32 -2.81 20.81
N LYS A 85 4.59 -2.44 21.08
CA LYS A 85 5.17 -1.20 20.55
C LYS A 85 5.21 -1.25 19.01
N ALA A 86 4.86 -0.16 18.37
CA ALA A 86 5.00 0.02 16.93
C ALA A 86 6.49 0.10 16.53
N GLU A 87 6.87 -0.69 15.52
CA GLU A 87 8.23 -0.72 14.95
C GLU A 87 8.22 -0.46 13.44
N TYR A 88 7.05 -0.53 12.80
CA TYR A 88 6.86 -0.45 11.36
C TYR A 88 5.55 0.26 11.04
N TYR A 89 5.34 0.55 9.75
CA TYR A 89 4.09 1.08 9.22
C TYR A 89 3.53 0.13 8.18
N ALA A 90 2.27 -0.28 8.37
CA ALA A 90 1.47 -0.96 7.37
C ALA A 90 0.84 0.08 6.45
N THR A 91 1.01 -0.07 5.13
CA THR A 91 0.55 0.88 4.12
C THR A 91 -0.42 0.21 3.16
N PHE A 92 -1.55 0.84 2.89
CA PHE A 92 -2.58 0.34 1.99
C PHE A 92 -3.33 1.49 1.32
N GLU A 93 -3.88 1.24 0.14
CA GLU A 93 -4.50 2.27 -0.68
C GLU A 93 -6.02 2.31 -0.49
N MET A 94 -6.55 3.49 -0.17
CA MET A 94 -7.98 3.77 -0.09
C MET A 94 -8.38 4.84 -1.12
N ALA A 95 -9.51 4.64 -1.76
CA ALA A 95 -10.07 5.55 -2.75
C ALA A 95 -11.43 6.11 -2.29
N HIS A 96 -11.76 7.28 -2.80
CA HIS A 96 -13.04 7.95 -2.59
C HIS A 96 -13.60 8.47 -3.93
N PRO A 97 -14.93 8.41 -4.19
CA PRO A 97 -15.52 8.87 -5.45
C PRO A 97 -15.54 10.38 -5.66
N GLU A 98 -15.34 11.14 -4.58
CA GLU A 98 -15.21 12.60 -4.58
C GLU A 98 -13.74 12.99 -4.33
N PRO A 99 -13.27 14.13 -4.87
CA PRO A 99 -14.03 15.10 -5.66
C PRO A 99 -14.37 14.57 -7.06
N TYR A 100 -15.50 15.01 -7.59
CA TYR A 100 -15.93 14.63 -8.93
C TYR A 100 -14.85 14.91 -9.98
N ALA A 101 -14.39 13.85 -10.64
CA ALA A 101 -13.44 13.94 -11.75
C ALA A 101 -13.98 13.21 -12.98
N GLU A 102 -13.77 13.80 -14.16
CA GLU A 102 -14.16 13.21 -15.44
C GLU A 102 -12.94 12.78 -16.26
N LYS A 103 -13.04 11.62 -16.90
CA LYS A 103 -12.04 11.10 -17.85
C LYS A 103 -12.76 10.56 -19.08
N GLY A 104 -12.09 10.51 -20.24
CA GLY A 104 -12.68 9.86 -21.43
C GLY A 104 -12.56 10.60 -22.75
N MET A 105 -11.91 11.78 -22.80
CA MET A 105 -11.48 12.32 -24.08
C MET A 105 -10.11 11.75 -24.43
N ILE A 106 -10.07 10.67 -25.21
CA ILE A 106 -8.84 10.24 -25.89
C ILE A 106 -8.76 11.07 -27.17
N LEU A 107 -7.76 11.95 -27.27
CA LEU A 107 -7.51 12.79 -28.47
C LEU A 107 -8.72 13.64 -28.92
N GLY A 108 -9.57 14.09 -27.99
CA GLY A 108 -10.69 14.97 -28.32
C GLY A 108 -11.99 14.25 -28.75
N LEU A 109 -11.99 12.92 -28.81
CA LEU A 109 -13.14 12.12 -29.22
C LEU A 109 -13.68 11.32 -28.02
N GLY A 110 -14.99 11.41 -27.78
CA GLY A 110 -15.69 10.68 -26.72
C GLY A 110 -16.42 11.58 -25.73
N LYS A 111 -17.39 11.00 -25.01
CA LYS A 111 -18.06 11.67 -23.89
C LYS A 111 -17.16 11.62 -22.67
N LYS A 112 -17.07 12.74 -21.94
CA LYS A 112 -16.51 12.74 -20.60
C LYS A 112 -17.39 11.87 -19.70
N VAL A 113 -16.78 10.92 -19.01
CA VAL A 113 -17.48 10.02 -18.08
C VAL A 113 -16.90 10.25 -16.68
N ARG A 114 -17.78 10.29 -15.68
CA ARG A 114 -17.38 10.34 -14.27
C ARG A 114 -16.43 9.18 -13.99
N THR A 115 -15.26 9.50 -13.44
CA THR A 115 -14.35 8.49 -12.91
C THR A 115 -14.90 7.94 -11.59
N PRO A 116 -14.79 6.63 -11.35
CA PRO A 116 -15.22 6.05 -10.08
C PRO A 116 -14.34 6.46 -8.89
N ILE A 117 -13.21 7.12 -9.14
CA ILE A 117 -12.19 7.51 -8.16
C ILE A 117 -11.90 8.99 -8.35
N GLY A 118 -12.31 9.80 -7.39
CA GLY A 118 -11.97 11.22 -7.27
C GLY A 118 -10.69 11.45 -6.47
N SER A 119 -10.51 10.69 -5.39
CA SER A 119 -9.32 10.72 -4.55
C SER A 119 -8.75 9.33 -4.33
N LEU A 120 -7.42 9.25 -4.26
CA LEU A 120 -6.66 8.06 -3.88
C LEU A 120 -5.65 8.47 -2.81
N LEU A 121 -5.66 7.78 -1.68
CA LEU A 121 -4.76 8.04 -0.56
C LEU A 121 -4.10 6.75 -0.09
N SER A 122 -2.79 6.86 0.15
CA SER A 122 -1.99 5.85 0.81
C SER A 122 -2.10 6.04 2.32
N ILE A 123 -2.80 5.14 3.00
CA ILE A 123 -3.01 5.19 4.45
C ILE A 123 -1.93 4.38 5.15
N GLN A 124 -1.35 4.94 6.19
CA GLN A 124 -0.37 4.27 7.04
C GLN A 124 -0.96 4.00 8.42
N ALA A 125 -0.69 2.81 8.96
CA ALA A 125 -1.04 2.43 10.32
C ALA A 125 0.17 1.81 11.02
N SER A 126 0.44 2.27 12.24
CA SER A 126 1.47 1.75 13.13
C SER A 126 1.25 0.26 13.38
N ILE A 127 2.27 -0.54 13.13
CA ILE A 127 2.26 -1.99 13.31
C ILE A 127 3.52 -2.45 14.04
N GLY A 128 3.35 -3.35 15.00
CA GLY A 128 4.46 -3.99 15.68
C GLY A 128 5.02 -5.18 14.91
N LYS A 129 6.08 -5.75 15.46
CA LYS A 129 6.88 -6.78 14.79
C LYS A 129 6.13 -8.10 14.70
N GLU A 130 5.41 -8.52 15.74
CA GLU A 130 4.70 -9.80 15.75
C GLU A 130 3.47 -9.73 14.84
N CYS A 131 2.70 -8.64 14.87
CA CYS A 131 1.60 -8.44 13.92
C CYS A 131 2.09 -8.42 12.46
N LYS A 132 3.17 -7.71 12.15
CA LYS A 132 3.77 -7.72 10.79
C LYS A 132 4.19 -9.11 10.36
N LYS A 133 4.87 -9.86 11.25
CA LYS A 133 5.29 -11.23 10.98
C LYS A 133 4.08 -12.13 10.71
N ALA A 134 3.00 -11.95 11.45
CA ALA A 134 1.75 -12.66 11.25
C ALA A 134 1.17 -12.45 9.84
N PHE A 135 1.14 -11.21 9.33
CA PHE A 135 0.73 -10.90 7.96
C PHE A 135 1.64 -11.52 6.90
N LYS A 136 2.97 -11.45 7.08
CA LYS A 136 3.91 -12.02 6.08
C LYS A 136 3.97 -13.54 6.07
N MET A 137 3.66 -14.18 7.19
CA MET A 137 3.83 -15.62 7.34
C MET A 137 2.87 -16.41 6.46
N SER A 138 1.66 -15.89 6.13
CA SER A 138 0.77 -16.58 5.18
C SER A 138 1.41 -16.72 3.80
N ASP A 139 2.03 -15.66 3.31
CA ASP A 139 2.69 -15.65 1.99
C ASP A 139 3.93 -16.55 2.01
N VAL A 140 4.71 -16.48 3.09
CA VAL A 140 5.89 -17.32 3.29
C VAL A 140 5.53 -18.80 3.39
N LEU A 141 4.45 -19.16 4.09
CA LEU A 141 3.99 -20.54 4.21
C LEU A 141 3.55 -21.10 2.84
N GLN A 142 2.77 -20.33 2.09
CA GLN A 142 2.29 -20.77 0.78
C GLN A 142 3.45 -20.91 -0.22
N LEU A 143 4.27 -19.86 -0.38
CA LEU A 143 5.39 -19.86 -1.31
C LEU A 143 6.48 -20.85 -0.88
N GLY A 144 6.79 -20.90 0.41
CA GLY A 144 7.79 -21.80 0.97
C GLY A 144 7.41 -23.27 0.82
N THR A 145 6.14 -23.63 1.04
CA THR A 145 5.67 -25.00 0.82
C THR A 145 5.73 -25.38 -0.66
N PHE A 146 5.30 -24.47 -1.55
CA PHE A 146 5.37 -24.69 -3.00
C PHE A 146 6.82 -24.93 -3.46
N LEU A 147 7.75 -24.05 -3.07
CA LEU A 147 9.17 -24.19 -3.41
C LEU A 147 9.78 -25.44 -2.76
N GLY A 148 9.40 -25.79 -1.54
CA GLY A 148 9.83 -27.01 -0.86
C GLY A 148 9.46 -28.27 -1.63
N PHE A 149 8.23 -28.35 -2.14
CA PHE A 149 7.78 -29.47 -2.99
C PHE A 149 8.48 -29.49 -4.34
N LEU A 150 8.77 -28.33 -4.94
CA LEU A 150 9.56 -28.25 -6.17
C LEU A 150 10.96 -28.82 -5.97
N VAL A 151 11.66 -28.37 -4.92
CA VAL A 151 13.01 -28.87 -4.57
C VAL A 151 12.96 -30.37 -4.27
N ALA A 152 11.98 -30.82 -3.48
CA ALA A 152 11.81 -32.24 -3.15
C ALA A 152 11.57 -33.08 -4.42
N ALA A 153 10.77 -32.60 -5.37
CA ALA A 153 10.52 -33.29 -6.62
C ALA A 153 11.80 -33.47 -7.44
N PHE A 154 12.62 -32.41 -7.56
CA PHE A 154 13.91 -32.50 -8.24
C PHE A 154 14.89 -33.45 -7.54
N VAL A 155 14.99 -33.37 -6.22
CA VAL A 155 15.86 -34.27 -5.44
C VAL A 155 15.46 -35.73 -5.62
N LEU A 156 14.15 -36.04 -5.60
CA LEU A 156 13.65 -37.39 -5.82
C LEU A 156 13.94 -37.90 -7.24
N LEU A 157 13.84 -37.04 -8.26
CA LEU A 157 14.15 -37.42 -9.64
C LEU A 157 15.65 -37.65 -9.90
N MET A 158 16.53 -37.03 -9.11
CA MET A 158 17.97 -37.27 -9.17
C MET A 158 18.37 -38.65 -8.62
N ILE A 159 17.49 -39.31 -7.87
CA ILE A 159 17.71 -40.68 -7.38
C ILE A 159 17.43 -41.66 -8.54
N PRO A 160 18.43 -42.41 -9.04
CA PRO A 160 18.28 -43.23 -10.25
C PRO A 160 17.13 -44.24 -10.15
N GLN A 161 16.91 -44.82 -8.97
CA GLN A 161 15.84 -45.80 -8.71
C GLN A 161 14.43 -45.21 -8.90
N ILE A 162 14.30 -43.89 -8.78
CA ILE A 162 13.02 -43.18 -8.88
C ILE A 162 12.91 -42.52 -10.26
N GLY A 163 13.92 -41.76 -10.67
CA GLY A 163 13.94 -41.05 -11.94
C GLY A 163 13.94 -41.96 -13.16
N GLN A 164 14.82 -42.97 -13.20
CA GLN A 164 14.90 -43.89 -14.33
C GLN A 164 13.70 -44.85 -14.37
N ALA A 165 13.22 -45.30 -13.21
CA ALA A 165 12.02 -46.13 -13.13
C ALA A 165 10.78 -45.41 -13.69
N MET A 166 10.62 -44.12 -13.38
CA MET A 166 9.53 -43.32 -13.95
C MET A 166 9.67 -43.12 -15.46
N ALA A 167 10.87 -42.77 -15.94
CA ALA A 167 11.12 -42.55 -17.36
C ALA A 167 10.90 -43.82 -18.21
N ASN A 168 11.20 -45.00 -17.66
CA ASN A 168 11.01 -46.28 -18.33
C ASN A 168 9.54 -46.68 -18.49
N TRP A 169 8.66 -46.24 -17.59
CA TRP A 169 7.22 -46.48 -17.74
C TRP A 169 6.64 -45.61 -18.85
N MET A 170 6.93 -44.32 -18.83
CA MET A 170 6.55 -43.39 -19.89
C MET A 170 7.45 -42.15 -19.85
N ALA A 171 7.95 -41.71 -21.00
CA ALA A 171 8.92 -40.62 -21.09
C ALA A 171 8.44 -39.30 -20.45
N LEU A 172 7.12 -39.07 -20.38
CA LEU A 172 6.53 -37.88 -19.77
C LEU A 172 6.34 -37.97 -18.23
N MET A 173 6.48 -39.16 -17.63
CA MET A 173 6.16 -39.38 -16.21
C MET A 173 6.95 -38.50 -15.23
N PRO A 174 8.26 -38.23 -15.42
CA PRO A 174 8.99 -37.30 -14.56
C PRO A 174 8.36 -35.90 -14.52
N TYR A 175 7.85 -35.41 -15.66
CA TYR A 175 7.19 -34.10 -15.72
C TYR A 175 5.81 -34.12 -15.06
N ILE A 176 5.05 -35.21 -15.24
CA ILE A 176 3.76 -35.41 -14.55
C ILE A 176 3.98 -35.45 -13.04
N PHE A 177 5.03 -36.14 -12.58
CA PHE A 177 5.38 -36.21 -11.17
C PHE A 177 5.70 -34.82 -10.58
N ILE A 178 6.49 -34.00 -11.27
CA ILE A 178 6.75 -32.60 -10.85
C ILE A 178 5.43 -31.82 -10.78
N ALA A 179 4.57 -31.93 -11.79
CA ALA A 179 3.29 -31.23 -11.81
C ALA A 179 2.41 -31.65 -10.61
N LEU A 180 2.35 -32.94 -10.29
CA LEU A 180 1.62 -33.46 -9.13
C LEU A 180 2.20 -32.97 -7.80
N MET A 181 3.54 -32.95 -7.67
CA MET A 181 4.21 -32.43 -6.48
C MET A 181 3.95 -30.93 -6.30
N LEU A 182 4.00 -30.14 -7.38
CA LEU A 182 3.67 -28.72 -7.33
C LEU A 182 2.21 -28.47 -6.94
N LEU A 183 1.28 -29.25 -7.48
CA LEU A 183 -0.12 -29.20 -7.08
C LEU A 183 -0.29 -29.54 -5.60
N ALA A 184 0.34 -30.61 -5.12
CA ALA A 184 0.31 -31.00 -3.71
C ALA A 184 0.88 -29.90 -2.81
N GLY A 185 2.04 -29.33 -3.17
CA GLY A 185 2.66 -28.23 -2.43
C GLY A 185 1.80 -26.96 -2.41
N TYR A 186 1.14 -26.63 -3.52
CA TYR A 186 0.21 -25.51 -3.61
C TYR A 186 -1.01 -25.72 -2.69
N PHE A 187 -1.69 -26.86 -2.77
CA PHE A 187 -2.87 -27.14 -1.94
C PHE A 187 -2.52 -27.23 -0.46
N LEU A 188 -1.42 -27.91 -0.12
CA LEU A 188 -0.96 -28.00 1.26
C LEU A 188 -0.56 -26.62 1.80
N GLY A 189 0.21 -25.85 1.03
CA GLY A 189 0.61 -24.48 1.39
C GLY A 189 -0.60 -23.57 1.61
N LYS A 190 -1.60 -23.63 0.72
CA LYS A 190 -2.86 -22.89 0.86
C LYS A 190 -3.62 -23.27 2.15
N ASN A 191 -3.72 -24.56 2.46
CA ASN A 191 -4.39 -25.02 3.67
C ASN A 191 -3.64 -24.61 4.95
N LEU A 192 -2.31 -24.69 4.96
CA LEU A 192 -1.49 -24.24 6.07
C LEU A 192 -1.60 -22.73 6.28
N ALA A 193 -1.54 -21.95 5.20
CA ALA A 193 -1.73 -20.50 5.25
C ALA A 193 -3.12 -20.13 5.79
N ALA A 194 -4.18 -20.81 5.34
CA ALA A 194 -5.54 -20.60 5.83
C ALA A 194 -5.70 -20.96 7.32
N ALA A 195 -5.13 -22.08 7.76
CA ALA A 195 -5.14 -22.49 9.16
C ALA A 195 -4.38 -21.49 10.05
N HIS A 196 -3.23 -21.03 9.58
CA HIS A 196 -2.41 -20.02 10.25
C HIS A 196 -3.17 -18.68 10.35
N LEU A 197 -3.80 -18.23 9.26
CA LEU A 197 -4.63 -17.02 9.25
C LEU A 197 -5.79 -17.10 10.24
N LYS A 198 -6.47 -18.26 10.32
CA LYS A 198 -7.55 -18.50 11.28
C LYS A 198 -7.07 -18.36 12.73
N LYS A 199 -5.87 -18.86 13.04
CA LYS A 199 -5.25 -18.72 14.37
C LYS A 199 -4.87 -17.27 14.66
N ILE A 200 -4.26 -16.57 13.72
CA ILE A 200 -3.86 -15.17 13.87
C ILE A 200 -5.06 -14.24 14.08
N LYS A 201 -6.18 -14.46 13.37
CA LYS A 201 -7.39 -13.65 13.49
C LYS A 201 -7.93 -13.53 14.92
N GLN A 202 -7.53 -14.43 15.82
CA GLN A 202 -7.88 -14.37 17.24
C GLN A 202 -7.14 -13.27 17.99
N HIS A 203 -5.92 -12.92 17.58
CA HIS A 203 -5.04 -11.95 18.27
C HIS A 203 -4.74 -10.70 17.43
N VAL A 204 -4.93 -10.76 16.11
CA VAL A 204 -4.61 -9.68 15.17
C VAL A 204 -5.82 -9.34 14.32
N LYS A 205 -6.06 -8.03 14.16
CA LYS A 205 -7.03 -7.44 13.22
C LYS A 205 -6.52 -7.59 11.80
N VAL A 206 -6.71 -8.79 11.25
CA VAL A 206 -6.36 -9.10 9.85
C VAL A 206 -7.26 -8.34 8.87
N ASP A 207 -8.53 -8.16 9.25
CA ASP A 207 -9.44 -7.28 8.52
C ASP A 207 -9.21 -5.82 8.97
N LEU A 208 -8.74 -5.00 8.04
CA LEU A 208 -8.47 -3.60 8.27
C LEU A 208 -9.74 -2.83 8.68
N ALA A 209 -10.92 -3.30 8.27
CA ALA A 209 -12.20 -2.69 8.67
C ALA A 209 -12.49 -2.82 10.18
N GLU A 210 -11.77 -3.68 10.91
CA GLU A 210 -11.85 -3.76 12.36
C GLU A 210 -11.13 -2.59 13.07
N ILE A 211 -10.24 -1.87 12.37
CA ILE A 211 -9.53 -0.71 12.92
C ILE A 211 -10.49 0.50 12.92
N PRO A 212 -10.71 1.18 14.07
CA PRO A 212 -11.77 2.18 14.20
C PRO A 212 -11.72 3.32 13.18
N GLN A 213 -10.54 3.87 12.89
CA GLN A 213 -10.35 4.98 11.96
C GLN A 213 -10.62 4.53 10.51
N ILE A 214 -10.20 3.32 10.15
CA ILE A 214 -10.48 2.73 8.83
C ILE A 214 -11.98 2.48 8.69
N LYS A 215 -12.64 1.96 9.72
CA LYS A 215 -14.10 1.80 9.74
C LYS A 215 -14.82 3.14 9.55
N GLN A 216 -14.34 4.21 10.17
CA GLN A 216 -14.88 5.55 9.95
C GLN A 216 -14.69 6.02 8.50
N MET A 217 -13.53 5.76 7.90
CA MET A 217 -13.31 6.05 6.47
C MET A 217 -14.31 5.29 5.59
N LEU A 218 -14.48 3.98 5.80
CA LEU A 218 -15.45 3.17 5.06
C LEU A 218 -16.89 3.73 5.19
N ASN A 219 -17.29 4.12 6.40
CA ASN A 219 -18.60 4.75 6.65
C ASN A 219 -18.75 6.12 5.96
N ARG A 220 -17.65 6.80 5.67
CA ARG A 220 -17.62 8.09 4.94
C ARG A 220 -17.55 7.91 3.42
N GLY A 221 -17.65 6.69 2.90
CA GLY A 221 -17.68 6.41 1.46
C GLY A 221 -16.33 6.02 0.85
N TRP A 222 -15.29 5.85 1.67
CA TRP A 222 -14.00 5.32 1.20
C TRP A 222 -14.09 3.81 0.94
N PHE A 223 -13.24 3.32 0.04
CA PHE A 223 -13.11 1.88 -0.25
C PHE A 223 -11.66 1.51 -0.53
N PHE A 224 -11.30 0.24 -0.30
CA PHE A 224 -9.96 -0.25 -0.61
C PHE A 224 -9.75 -0.32 -2.13
N PHE A 225 -8.69 0.31 -2.63
CA PHE A 225 -8.44 0.40 -4.07
C PHE A 225 -7.71 -0.84 -4.61
N GLN A 226 -6.63 -1.24 -3.95
CA GLN A 226 -5.85 -2.42 -4.34
C GLN A 226 -6.24 -3.62 -3.48
N THR A 227 -7.08 -4.50 -4.02
CA THR A 227 -7.46 -5.75 -3.35
C THR A 227 -6.72 -6.95 -3.94
N GLY A 228 -6.46 -7.94 -3.10
CA GLY A 228 -5.99 -9.26 -3.49
C GLY A 228 -7.11 -10.09 -4.11
N SER A 229 -6.76 -11.28 -4.60
CA SER A 229 -7.71 -12.25 -5.16
C SER A 229 -8.74 -12.76 -4.14
N ASP A 230 -8.48 -12.56 -2.85
CA ASP A 230 -9.34 -12.89 -1.72
C ASP A 230 -10.26 -11.73 -1.30
N GLY A 231 -10.21 -10.60 -2.01
CA GLY A 231 -10.98 -9.40 -1.71
C GLY A 231 -10.40 -8.55 -0.57
N MET A 232 -9.30 -8.96 0.05
CA MET A 232 -8.66 -8.22 1.13
C MET A 232 -7.75 -7.11 0.56
N PRO A 233 -7.60 -5.95 1.22
CA PRO A 233 -6.66 -4.93 0.80
C PRO A 233 -5.23 -5.44 0.80
N LYS A 234 -4.45 -5.06 -0.22
CA LYS A 234 -3.01 -5.29 -0.24
C LYS A 234 -2.33 -4.38 0.78
N VAL A 235 -1.49 -4.97 1.62
CA VAL A 235 -0.76 -4.27 2.67
C VAL A 235 0.74 -4.38 2.43
N PHE A 236 1.40 -3.24 2.38
CA PHE A 236 2.85 -3.10 2.30
C PHE A 236 3.41 -2.69 3.66
N PHE A 237 4.70 -2.93 3.90
CA PHE A 237 5.31 -2.66 5.21
C PHE A 237 6.58 -1.84 5.05
N HIS A 238 6.61 -0.69 5.71
CA HIS A 238 7.72 0.27 5.71
C HIS A 238 8.29 0.42 7.13
N LYS A 239 9.55 0.85 7.23
CA LYS A 239 10.16 1.20 8.53
C LYS A 239 9.88 2.64 8.93
N THR A 240 9.83 3.53 7.94
CA THR A 240 9.65 4.97 8.12
C THR A 240 8.25 5.39 7.71
N LYS A 241 7.79 6.52 8.25
CA LYS A 241 6.55 7.16 7.85
C LYS A 241 6.74 7.81 6.47
N THR A 242 5.71 7.78 5.65
CA THR A 242 5.67 8.50 4.37
C THR A 242 5.30 9.97 4.57
N TYR A 243 4.55 10.28 5.62
CA TYR A 243 4.13 11.64 5.98
C TYR A 243 4.01 11.78 7.51
N ASN A 244 4.08 13.03 7.98
CA ASN A 244 3.94 13.33 9.41
C ASN A 244 2.46 13.41 9.79
N CYS A 245 1.66 14.10 8.98
CA CYS A 245 0.20 14.13 9.08
C CYS A 245 -0.44 14.00 7.69
N LEU A 246 -1.57 13.31 7.62
CA LEU A 246 -2.55 13.38 6.53
C LEU A 246 -3.37 14.65 6.62
N LYS A 247 -3.76 15.08 7.84
CA LYS A 247 -4.45 16.35 8.06
C LYS A 247 -3.48 17.39 8.64
N PRO A 248 -3.20 18.50 7.93
CA PRO A 248 -2.23 19.51 8.39
C PRO A 248 -2.67 20.30 9.63
N GLN A 249 -3.93 20.20 10.07
CA GLN A 249 -4.48 21.00 11.19
C GLN A 249 -4.11 20.50 12.59
N ARG A 250 -3.34 19.41 12.73
CA ARG A 250 -2.78 18.96 14.01
C ARG A 250 -1.28 19.19 14.03
N GLU A 251 -0.77 19.78 15.11
CA GLU A 251 0.65 19.75 15.44
C GLU A 251 1.06 18.28 15.66
N CYS A 252 1.50 17.59 14.60
CA CYS A 252 2.16 16.30 14.73
C CYS A 252 3.61 16.59 15.08
N GLY A 253 4.07 16.13 16.26
CA GLY A 253 5.42 16.40 16.73
C GLY A 253 6.50 16.04 15.70
N ASP A 254 7.53 16.89 15.65
CA ASP A 254 8.67 16.81 14.73
C ASP A 254 9.46 15.52 14.96
N GLY A 255 9.08 14.44 14.28
CA GLY A 255 9.86 13.22 14.22
C GLY A 255 11.03 13.40 13.25
N GLU A 256 12.24 13.12 13.75
CA GLU A 256 13.55 13.28 13.11
C GLU A 256 13.54 13.08 11.59
N GLU A 257 14.04 14.10 10.89
CA GLU A 257 14.24 14.17 9.44
C GLU A 257 15.29 13.14 9.00
N ASP A 258 14.86 11.94 8.61
CA ASP A 258 15.69 10.99 7.87
C ASP A 258 15.09 10.70 6.48
N ASP A 259 15.71 11.35 5.50
CA ASP A 259 15.85 11.06 4.08
C ASP A 259 14.97 9.98 3.38
N MET A 260 14.39 10.44 2.26
CA MET A 260 14.12 9.75 0.99
C MET A 260 12.79 8.99 0.80
N LEU A 261 11.89 9.66 0.06
CA LEU A 261 10.80 9.07 -0.72
C LEU A 261 11.26 8.83 -2.18
N ASP A 262 11.71 7.61 -2.47
CA ASP A 262 11.53 7.02 -3.80
C ASP A 262 10.32 6.11 -3.69
N ASN A 263 9.16 6.56 -4.20
CA ASN A 263 8.04 5.78 -4.77
C ASN A 263 6.69 6.48 -4.54
N ILE A 264 6.40 7.49 -5.35
CA ILE A 264 5.03 7.76 -5.82
C ILE A 264 5.09 7.51 -7.33
N ASN A 265 4.70 6.30 -7.76
CA ASN A 265 4.35 6.06 -9.15
C ASN A 265 2.88 6.47 -9.33
N ILE A 266 2.70 7.51 -10.15
CA ILE A 266 1.43 7.86 -10.79
C ILE A 266 1.07 6.76 -11.80
#